data_AF-A0A530LGL5-F1
#
_entry.id   AF-A0A530LGL5-F1
#
_cell.length_a   1.000
_cell.length_b   1.000
_cell.length_c   1.000
_cell.angle_alpha   90.00
_cell.angle_beta   90.00
_cell.angle_gamma   90.00
#
_symmetry.space_group_name_H-M   'P 1'
#
loop_
_entity.id
_entity.type
_entity.pdbx_description
1 polymer ?
#
loop_
_entity_poly.entity_id
_entity_poly.type
_entity_poly.pdbx_seq_one_letter_code
_entity_poly.pdbx_strand_id
1 'polypeptide(L)'
;MLNNRKDMSLSPEARSAYLQTISIYREDKEQNLILRYRFALTSPLTESYVYSIVYRVEANTSNLISIDDWANGLHSRWGDEHGGTRSDAKARATYFFDAEWRVVENAGNKCAPIYPAFYRLDEKTIGEVAAVSSLLDATGCTFSRDSILKIKEGAVVQSTFYTVDFRLQVNDVLKRVAFGLQ
;
A
#
# COMPACT_ATOMS: atom_id res chain seq x y z
N MET A 1 -13.61 -22.42 -28.89
CA MET A 1 -13.68 -21.25 -27.97
C MET A 1 -14.21 -20.07 -28.76
N LEU A 2 -15.41 -19.57 -28.42
CA LEU A 2 -15.89 -18.30 -28.98
C LEU A 2 -15.06 -17.16 -28.37
N ASN A 3 -14.23 -16.53 -29.19
CA ASN A 3 -13.53 -15.32 -28.83
C ASN A 3 -14.51 -14.14 -28.99
N ASN A 4 -15.27 -13.82 -27.94
CA ASN A 4 -16.23 -12.70 -27.90
C ASN A 4 -15.56 -11.29 -27.97
N ARG A 5 -14.33 -11.19 -28.47
CA ARG A 5 -13.46 -9.99 -28.36
C ARG A 5 -13.15 -9.32 -29.69
N LYS A 6 -13.82 -9.67 -30.79
CA LYS A 6 -13.50 -9.06 -32.10
C LYS A 6 -13.98 -7.62 -32.27
N ASP A 7 -14.86 -7.11 -31.39
CA ASP A 7 -15.53 -5.82 -31.61
C ASP A 7 -15.57 -4.86 -30.40
N MET A 8 -14.71 -5.03 -29.38
CA MET A 8 -14.62 -4.01 -28.32
C MET A 8 -13.69 -2.88 -28.75
N SER A 9 -14.27 -1.89 -29.44
CA SER A 9 -13.68 -0.56 -29.59
C SER A 9 -13.60 0.09 -28.20
N LEU A 10 -12.41 0.08 -27.60
CA LEU A 10 -12.18 0.86 -26.39
C LEU A 10 -12.15 2.34 -26.76
N SER A 11 -12.81 3.17 -25.95
CA SER A 11 -12.74 4.61 -26.15
C SER A 11 -11.28 5.09 -25.99
N PRO A 12 -10.85 6.13 -26.70
CA PRO A 12 -9.50 6.69 -26.56
C PRO A 12 -9.13 7.03 -25.10
N GLU A 13 -10.11 7.42 -24.30
CA GLU A 13 -9.97 7.76 -22.88
C GLU A 13 -9.65 6.55 -22.01
N ALA A 14 -10.13 5.36 -22.40
CA ALA A 14 -9.75 4.11 -21.72
C ALA A 14 -8.28 3.75 -22.00
N ARG A 15 -7.72 4.17 -23.15
CA ARG A 15 -6.35 3.85 -23.57
C ARG A 15 -5.32 4.93 -23.23
N SER A 16 -5.75 6.09 -22.73
CA SER A 16 -4.85 7.20 -22.47
C SER A 16 -4.05 6.99 -21.18
N ALA A 17 -2.83 7.52 -21.16
CA ALA A 17 -2.07 7.62 -19.92
C ALA A 17 -2.87 8.48 -18.91
N TYR A 18 -2.99 7.99 -17.68
CA TYR A 18 -3.71 8.68 -16.62
C TYR A 18 -2.81 8.98 -15.43
N LEU A 19 -3.24 9.92 -14.60
CA LEU A 19 -2.52 10.29 -13.39
C LEU A 19 -2.56 9.14 -12.39
N GLN A 20 -1.47 8.39 -12.30
CA GLN A 20 -1.35 7.25 -11.38
C GLN A 20 -0.86 7.66 -9.99
N THR A 21 -0.09 8.74 -9.89
CA THR A 21 0.49 9.16 -8.62
C THR A 21 0.59 10.67 -8.46
N ILE A 22 0.29 11.15 -7.26
CA ILE A 22 0.55 12.52 -6.83
C ILE A 22 1.63 12.48 -5.75
N SER A 23 2.63 13.36 -5.86
CA SER A 23 3.66 13.51 -4.82
C SER A 23 3.68 14.94 -4.29
N ILE A 24 3.63 15.08 -2.97
CA ILE A 24 3.75 16.36 -2.27
C ILE A 24 5.06 16.35 -1.50
N TYR A 25 5.83 17.41 -1.66
CA TYR A 25 7.09 17.63 -0.97
C TYR A 25 6.99 18.89 -0.12
N ARG A 26 7.44 18.82 1.13
CA ARG A 26 7.54 19.97 2.03
C ARG A 26 8.79 19.86 2.88
N GLU A 27 9.48 20.98 3.04
CA GLU A 27 10.52 21.14 4.05
C GLU A 27 9.93 21.83 5.28
N ASP A 28 10.19 21.27 6.45
CA ASP A 28 9.96 21.93 7.73
C ASP A 28 11.29 22.49 8.22
N LYS A 29 11.50 23.80 8.01
CA LYS A 29 12.75 24.47 8.36
C LYS A 29 12.95 24.62 9.86
N GLU A 30 11.87 24.68 10.64
CA GLU A 30 11.95 24.82 12.10
C GLU A 30 12.44 23.52 12.73
N GLN A 31 11.96 22.38 12.21
CA GLN A 31 12.33 21.05 12.72
C GLN A 31 13.47 20.39 11.92
N ASN A 32 13.95 21.04 10.85
CA ASN A 32 14.94 20.51 9.91
C ASN A 32 14.54 19.13 9.32
N LEU A 33 13.28 19.00 8.93
CA LEU A 33 12.67 17.78 8.40
C LEU A 33 12.30 17.93 6.93
N ILE A 34 12.36 16.82 6.21
CA ILE A 34 11.80 16.67 4.88
C ILE A 34 10.58 15.76 4.97
N LEU A 35 9.43 16.28 4.54
CA LEU A 35 8.15 15.59 4.51
C LEU A 35 7.78 15.26 3.07
N ARG A 36 7.47 14.00 2.79
CA ARG A 36 7.04 13.54 1.47
C ARG A 36 5.76 12.74 1.60
N TYR A 37 4.74 13.12 0.84
CA TYR A 37 3.55 12.32 0.64
C TYR A 37 3.54 11.81 -0.79
N ARG A 38 3.21 10.54 -0.98
CA ARG A 38 2.90 9.96 -2.29
C ARG A 38 1.56 9.26 -2.22
N PHE A 39 0.65 9.65 -3.10
CA PHE A 39 -0.66 9.06 -3.25
C PHE A 39 -0.66 8.27 -4.56
N ALA A 40 -1.07 7.00 -4.52
CA ALA A 40 -1.37 6.24 -5.72
C ALA A 40 -2.89 6.23 -5.94
N LEU A 41 -3.30 6.48 -7.17
CA LEU A 41 -4.68 6.63 -7.58
C LEU A 41 -5.06 5.46 -8.49
N THR A 42 -6.30 5.01 -8.36
CA THR A 42 -6.89 4.10 -9.32
C THR A 42 -7.08 4.77 -10.67
N SER A 43 -7.41 4.01 -11.71
CA SER A 43 -7.66 4.57 -13.03
C SER A 43 -8.93 5.45 -13.08
N PRO A 44 -9.08 6.29 -14.13
CA PRO A 44 -10.33 7.00 -14.38
C PRO A 44 -11.55 6.08 -14.53
N LEU A 45 -11.38 4.81 -14.92
CA LEU A 45 -12.46 3.81 -14.97
C LEU A 45 -13.03 3.47 -13.59
N THR A 46 -12.30 3.84 -12.54
CA THR A 46 -12.69 3.73 -11.13
C THR A 46 -12.57 5.08 -10.43
N GLU A 47 -12.80 6.17 -11.16
CA GLU A 47 -12.99 7.51 -10.59
C GLU A 47 -11.75 8.10 -9.91
N SER A 48 -10.56 7.55 -10.16
CA SER A 48 -9.27 8.07 -9.63
C SER A 48 -9.21 8.18 -8.11
N TYR A 49 -9.74 7.19 -7.38
CA TYR A 49 -9.65 7.14 -5.92
C TYR A 49 -8.23 6.85 -5.43
N VAL A 50 -7.86 7.42 -4.28
CA VAL A 50 -6.59 7.11 -3.62
C VAL A 50 -6.69 5.73 -2.97
N TYR A 51 -5.87 4.78 -3.44
CA TYR A 51 -5.79 3.43 -2.84
C TYR A 51 -4.50 3.21 -2.05
N SER A 52 -3.46 4.04 -2.26
CA SER A 52 -2.23 3.95 -1.48
C SER A 52 -1.74 5.31 -1.05
N ILE A 53 -1.29 5.40 0.20
CA ILE A 53 -0.69 6.59 0.79
C ILE A 53 0.65 6.21 1.37
N VAL A 54 1.72 6.88 0.93
CA VAL A 54 3.05 6.79 1.52
C VAL A 54 3.36 8.14 2.15
N TYR A 55 3.50 8.18 3.46
CA TYR A 55 4.01 9.34 4.17
C TYR A 55 5.43 9.05 4.66
N ARG A 56 6.37 9.88 4.27
CA ARG A 56 7.77 9.77 4.68
C ARG A 56 8.22 11.04 5.38
N VAL A 57 8.92 10.86 6.48
CA VAL A 57 9.65 11.89 7.21
C VAL A 57 11.12 11.53 7.19
N GLU A 58 11.97 12.45 6.74
CA GLU A 58 13.43 12.32 6.76
C GLU A 58 14.00 13.45 7.64
N ALA A 59 14.90 13.12 8.56
CA ALA A 59 15.66 14.11 9.32
C ALA A 59 16.99 14.39 8.63
N ASN A 60 17.38 15.66 8.55
CA ASN A 60 18.68 16.04 7.97
C ASN A 60 19.85 15.87 8.95
N THR A 61 19.61 16.02 10.26
CA THR A 61 20.70 16.11 11.26
C THR A 61 20.39 15.45 12.61
N SER A 62 19.23 14.84 12.81
CA SER A 62 18.76 14.37 14.13
C SER A 62 18.13 12.98 14.09
N ASN A 63 17.98 12.38 15.27
CA ASN A 63 17.18 11.18 15.47
C ASN A 63 15.69 11.58 15.50
N LEU A 64 14.88 11.04 14.59
CA LEU A 64 13.45 11.36 14.48
C LEU A 64 12.64 10.91 15.69
N ILE A 65 12.93 9.70 16.16
CA ILE A 65 12.20 9.01 17.22
C ILE A 65 13.09 7.87 17.73
N SER A 66 13.00 7.51 19.01
CA SER A 66 13.63 6.27 19.46
C SER A 66 12.89 5.05 18.89
N ILE A 67 13.58 3.93 18.70
CA ILE A 67 12.94 2.70 18.23
C ILE A 67 11.90 2.22 19.26
N ASP A 68 12.17 2.41 20.55
CA ASP A 68 11.27 2.01 21.64
C ASP A 68 10.00 2.86 21.66
N ASP A 69 10.11 4.19 21.53
CA ASP A 69 8.94 5.07 21.46
C ASP A 69 8.09 4.78 20.22
N TRP A 70 8.74 4.49 19.08
CA TRP A 70 8.06 4.06 17.87
C TRP A 70 7.30 2.74 18.09
N ALA A 71 7.96 1.73 18.66
CA ALA A 71 7.34 0.42 18.92
C ALA A 71 6.18 0.54 19.92
N ASN A 72 6.37 1.26 21.01
CA ASN A 72 5.35 1.50 22.04
C ASN A 72 4.16 2.30 21.49
N GLY A 73 4.42 3.32 20.67
CA GLY A 73 3.38 4.12 20.02
C GLY A 73 2.54 3.29 19.05
N LEU A 74 3.15 2.36 18.32
CA LEU A 74 2.41 1.45 17.44
C LEU A 74 1.62 0.41 18.25
N HIS A 75 2.25 -0.22 19.24
CA HIS A 75 1.62 -1.24 20.06
C HIS A 75 0.42 -0.69 20.85
N SER A 76 0.57 0.49 21.45
CA SER A 76 -0.54 1.16 22.15
C SER A 76 -1.73 1.47 21.23
N ARG A 77 -1.47 1.68 19.94
CA ARG A 77 -2.51 2.05 18.97
C ARG A 77 -3.18 0.84 18.33
N TRP A 78 -2.43 -0.21 18.00
CA TRP A 78 -2.90 -1.32 17.17
C TRP A 78 -2.61 -2.71 17.75
N GLY A 79 -2.02 -2.80 18.94
CA GLY A 79 -1.57 -4.06 19.53
C GLY A 79 -0.30 -4.59 18.86
N ASP A 80 -0.08 -5.90 18.97
CA ASP A 80 1.11 -6.54 18.40
C ASP A 80 1.16 -6.47 16.88
N GLU A 81 2.36 -6.31 16.32
CA GLU A 81 2.54 -6.35 14.88
C GLU A 81 2.31 -7.76 14.31
N HIS A 82 1.73 -7.84 13.11
CA HIS A 82 1.47 -9.10 12.42
C HIS A 82 2.65 -9.59 11.58
N GLY A 83 3.60 -8.69 11.32
CA GLY A 83 4.83 -8.96 10.59
C GLY A 83 5.81 -7.84 10.87
N GLY A 84 7.09 -8.17 10.90
CA GLY A 84 8.09 -7.18 11.26
C GLY A 84 9.51 -7.63 10.98
N THR A 85 10.42 -6.67 11.08
CA THR A 85 11.86 -6.92 11.02
C THR A 85 12.52 -5.89 11.90
N ARG A 86 13.43 -6.28 12.78
CA ARG A 86 14.26 -5.36 13.55
C ARG A 86 15.72 -5.72 13.33
N SER A 87 16.52 -4.71 12.99
CA SER A 87 17.95 -4.82 12.69
C SER A 87 18.60 -3.45 12.90
N ASP A 88 19.93 -3.41 12.95
CA ASP A 88 20.69 -2.16 13.14
C ASP A 88 20.49 -1.14 12.01
N ALA A 89 19.97 -1.56 10.86
CA ALA A 89 19.73 -0.69 9.69
C ALA A 89 18.24 -0.37 9.47
N LYS A 90 17.32 -1.14 10.06
CA LYS A 90 15.89 -1.06 9.75
C LYS A 90 15.02 -1.65 10.85
N ALA A 91 13.93 -0.96 11.15
CA ALA A 91 12.78 -1.53 11.86
C ALA A 91 11.53 -1.47 10.96
N ARG A 92 10.68 -2.49 11.03
CA ARG A 92 9.38 -2.55 10.32
C ARG A 92 8.35 -3.20 11.21
N ALA A 93 7.13 -2.67 11.18
CA ALA A 93 5.93 -3.26 11.75
C ALA A 93 4.79 -3.19 10.74
N THR A 94 4.08 -4.30 10.57
CA THR A 94 2.98 -4.48 9.61
C THR A 94 1.69 -4.79 10.36
N TYR A 95 0.62 -4.11 9.98
CA TYR A 95 -0.73 -4.28 10.53
C TYR A 95 -1.72 -4.48 9.39
N PHE A 96 -2.77 -5.25 9.65
CA PHE A 96 -3.84 -5.52 8.68
C PHE A 96 -5.18 -5.17 9.30
N PHE A 97 -6.08 -4.65 8.48
CA PHE A 97 -7.37 -4.16 8.92
C PHE A 97 -8.51 -4.70 8.05
N ASP A 98 -9.67 -4.89 8.65
CA ASP A 98 -10.90 -5.23 7.95
C ASP A 98 -11.52 -4.00 7.25
N ALA A 99 -12.68 -4.17 6.62
CA ALA A 99 -13.37 -3.11 5.90
C ALA A 99 -13.84 -1.96 6.81
N GLU A 100 -13.95 -2.20 8.12
CA GLU A 100 -14.34 -1.23 9.13
C GLU A 100 -13.12 -0.59 9.85
N TRP A 101 -11.91 -0.78 9.32
CA TRP A 101 -10.65 -0.30 9.91
C TRP A 101 -10.33 -0.87 11.30
N ARG A 102 -10.85 -2.05 11.62
CA ARG A 102 -10.49 -2.78 12.84
C ARG A 102 -9.30 -3.68 12.56
N VAL A 103 -8.39 -3.79 13.52
CA VAL A 103 -7.23 -4.67 13.42
C VAL A 103 -7.72 -6.11 13.32
N VAL A 104 -7.22 -6.86 12.32
CA VAL A 104 -7.58 -8.26 12.12
C VAL A 104 -6.73 -9.12 13.05
N GLU A 105 -7.37 -9.90 13.92
CA GLU A 105 -6.67 -10.81 14.84
C GLU A 105 -5.93 -11.94 14.09
N ASN A 106 -4.76 -12.33 14.60
CA ASN A 106 -3.91 -13.39 14.02
C ASN A 106 -3.58 -13.18 12.53
N ALA A 107 -3.59 -11.92 12.07
CA ALA A 107 -3.49 -11.59 10.66
C ALA A 107 -2.14 -11.91 10.03
N GLY A 108 -1.08 -12.13 10.80
CA GLY A 108 0.24 -12.48 10.27
C GLY A 108 0.16 -13.69 9.34
N ASN A 109 -0.45 -14.78 9.80
CA ASN A 109 -0.63 -15.98 8.98
C ASN A 109 -1.77 -15.84 7.97
N LYS A 110 -2.86 -15.16 8.36
CA LYS A 110 -4.06 -15.03 7.53
C LYS A 110 -3.85 -14.15 6.30
N CYS A 111 -3.20 -13.00 6.47
CA CYS A 111 -3.07 -11.95 5.46
C CYS A 111 -1.71 -11.98 4.74
N ALA A 112 -0.68 -12.67 5.25
CA ALA A 112 0.62 -12.79 4.58
C ALA A 112 0.55 -13.21 3.11
N PRO A 113 -0.34 -14.14 2.68
CA PRO A 113 -0.47 -14.52 1.28
C PRO A 113 -0.87 -13.38 0.32
N ILE A 114 -1.41 -12.26 0.84
CA ILE A 114 -1.84 -11.12 0.02
C ILE A 114 -0.64 -10.46 -0.68
N TYR A 115 0.49 -10.26 0.01
CA TYR A 115 1.65 -9.59 -0.59
C TYR A 115 2.19 -10.27 -1.86
N PRO A 116 2.49 -11.59 -1.88
CA PRO A 116 2.92 -12.23 -3.13
C PRO A 116 1.80 -12.27 -4.18
N ALA A 117 0.53 -12.35 -3.77
CA ALA A 117 -0.61 -12.31 -4.69
C ALA A 117 -0.74 -10.94 -5.40
N PHE A 118 -0.33 -9.86 -4.75
CA PHE A 118 -0.32 -8.49 -5.31
C PHE A 118 0.91 -8.16 -6.15
N TYR A 119 1.94 -9.02 -6.15
CA TYR A 119 3.14 -8.77 -6.93
C TYR A 119 2.82 -8.73 -8.44
N ARG A 120 3.15 -7.60 -9.08
CA ARG A 120 2.88 -7.30 -10.50
C ARG A 120 1.42 -7.59 -10.88
N LEU A 121 0.49 -7.13 -10.04
CA LEU A 121 -0.95 -7.35 -10.19
C LEU A 121 -1.48 -6.88 -11.56
N ASP A 122 -0.93 -5.79 -12.07
CA ASP A 122 -1.22 -5.18 -13.37
C ASP A 122 -0.87 -6.06 -14.57
N GLU A 123 0.04 -7.01 -14.41
CA GLU A 123 0.47 -7.93 -15.47
C GLU A 123 -0.30 -9.25 -15.46
N LYS A 124 -1.15 -9.47 -14.45
CA LYS A 124 -1.91 -10.70 -14.29
C LYS A 124 -3.08 -10.78 -15.27
N THR A 125 -3.48 -12.01 -15.59
CA THR A 125 -4.71 -12.29 -16.34
C THR A 125 -5.96 -12.02 -15.50
N ILE A 126 -7.11 -11.88 -16.15
CA ILE A 126 -8.39 -11.64 -15.44
C ILE A 126 -8.69 -12.74 -14.40
N GLY A 127 -8.37 -13.99 -14.70
CA GLY A 127 -8.59 -15.12 -13.78
C GLY A 127 -7.67 -15.05 -12.56
N GLU A 128 -6.42 -14.65 -12.76
CA GLU A 128 -5.47 -14.47 -11.67
C GLU A 128 -5.85 -13.28 -10.77
N VAL A 129 -6.24 -12.14 -11.35
CA VAL A 129 -6.70 -10.98 -10.56
C VAL A 129 -8.00 -11.33 -9.82
N ALA A 130 -8.91 -12.11 -10.43
CA ALA A 130 -10.12 -12.58 -9.75
C ALA A 130 -9.79 -13.50 -8.56
N ALA A 131 -8.78 -14.37 -8.70
CA ALA A 131 -8.29 -15.18 -7.59
C ALA A 131 -7.71 -14.33 -6.44
N VAL A 132 -7.04 -13.22 -6.75
CA VAL A 132 -6.59 -12.24 -5.74
C VAL A 132 -7.79 -11.61 -5.04
N SER A 133 -8.85 -11.25 -5.77
CA SER A 133 -10.09 -10.74 -5.17
C SER A 133 -10.71 -11.75 -4.20
N SER A 134 -10.83 -13.02 -4.62
CA SER A 134 -11.36 -14.08 -3.74
C SER A 134 -10.48 -14.32 -2.51
N LEU A 135 -9.15 -14.17 -2.63
CA LEU A 135 -8.24 -14.23 -1.50
C LEU A 135 -8.51 -13.09 -0.50
N LEU A 136 -8.76 -11.87 -0.98
CA LEU A 136 -9.12 -10.76 -0.09
C LEU A 136 -10.43 -11.03 0.64
N ASP A 137 -11.45 -11.54 -0.05
CA ASP A 137 -12.75 -11.85 0.56
C ASP A 137 -12.60 -12.96 1.61
N ALA A 138 -11.82 -14.01 1.33
CA ALA A 138 -11.60 -15.11 2.26
C ALA A 138 -10.78 -14.70 3.50
N THR A 139 -9.82 -13.79 3.33
CA THR A 139 -8.97 -13.33 4.43
C THR A 139 -9.61 -12.19 5.22
N GLY A 140 -10.51 -11.42 4.62
CA GLY A 140 -11.12 -10.24 5.23
C GLY A 140 -10.14 -9.08 5.46
N CYS A 141 -8.90 -9.18 4.98
CA CYS A 141 -7.89 -8.14 5.17
C CYS A 141 -8.01 -7.11 4.05
N THR A 142 -8.75 -6.04 4.30
CA THR A 142 -9.05 -5.01 3.30
C THR A 142 -7.91 -3.99 3.19
N PHE A 143 -7.30 -3.64 4.32
CA PHE A 143 -6.21 -2.68 4.35
C PHE A 143 -4.94 -3.26 4.97
N SER A 144 -3.80 -2.68 4.59
CA SER A 144 -2.56 -2.83 5.36
C SER A 144 -2.01 -1.48 5.77
N ARG A 145 -1.32 -1.46 6.91
CA ARG A 145 -0.41 -0.38 7.29
C ARG A 145 0.96 -0.95 7.58
N ASP A 146 1.96 -0.40 6.91
CA ASP A 146 3.37 -0.69 7.13
C ASP A 146 4.04 0.56 7.71
N SER A 147 4.67 0.44 8.87
CA SER A 147 5.55 1.46 9.42
C SER A 147 6.99 0.98 9.31
N ILE A 148 7.86 1.77 8.72
CA ILE A 148 9.25 1.42 8.43
C ILE A 148 10.15 2.55 8.90
N LEU A 149 11.13 2.20 9.74
CA LEU A 149 12.23 3.07 10.11
C LEU A 149 13.49 2.69 9.33
N LYS A 150 14.22 3.70 8.86
CA LYS A 150 15.60 3.55 8.40
C LYS A 150 16.52 4.05 9.51
N ILE A 151 17.47 3.21 9.90
CA ILE A 151 18.42 3.50 10.96
C ILE A 151 19.80 3.66 10.33
N LYS A 152 20.52 4.69 10.75
CA LYS A 152 21.91 4.95 10.36
C LYS A 152 22.68 5.34 11.61
N GLU A 153 23.77 4.63 11.90
CA GLU A 153 24.63 4.89 13.06
C GLU A 153 23.85 4.95 14.39
N GLY A 154 22.86 4.05 14.54
CA GLY A 154 21.99 3.99 15.72
C GLY A 154 20.86 5.03 15.78
N ALA A 155 20.82 5.99 14.86
CA ALA A 155 19.77 7.01 14.78
C ALA A 155 18.73 6.68 13.71
N VAL A 156 17.45 6.90 14.02
CA VAL A 156 16.34 6.83 13.06
C VAL A 156 16.36 8.09 12.20
N VAL A 157 16.84 7.96 10.97
CA VAL A 157 16.98 9.08 10.03
C VAL A 157 15.79 9.24 9.10
N GLN A 158 14.97 8.19 8.97
CA GLN A 158 13.75 8.22 8.18
C GLN A 158 12.67 7.36 8.82
N SER A 159 11.44 7.86 8.84
CA SER A 159 10.23 7.10 9.13
C SER A 159 9.33 7.10 7.90
N THR A 160 8.75 5.96 7.56
CA THR A 160 7.84 5.81 6.44
C THR A 160 6.60 5.05 6.89
N PHE A 161 5.44 5.67 6.73
CA PHE A 161 4.14 5.05 6.91
C PHE A 161 3.52 4.80 5.54
N TYR A 162 3.14 3.56 5.31
CA TYR A 162 2.49 3.10 4.09
C TYR A 162 1.11 2.59 4.45
N THR A 163 0.08 3.03 3.75
CA THR A 163 -1.29 2.54 3.87
C THR A 163 -1.77 2.12 2.50
N VAL A 164 -2.44 0.97 2.41
CA VAL A 164 -3.04 0.46 1.18
C VAL A 164 -4.45 -0.03 1.42
N ASP A 165 -5.35 0.32 0.50
CA ASP A 165 -6.61 -0.35 0.27
C ASP A 165 -6.42 -1.39 -0.85
N PHE A 166 -6.36 -2.66 -0.43
CA PHE A 166 -6.13 -3.77 -1.34
C PHE A 166 -7.31 -3.97 -2.29
N ARG A 167 -8.53 -3.81 -1.77
CA ARG A 167 -9.75 -4.09 -2.52
C ARG A 167 -9.94 -3.06 -3.62
N LEU A 168 -9.70 -1.79 -3.32
CA LEU A 168 -9.80 -0.72 -4.29
C LEU A 168 -8.79 -0.91 -5.45
N GLN A 169 -7.55 -1.30 -5.13
CA GLN A 169 -6.55 -1.61 -6.15
C GLN A 169 -6.94 -2.81 -7.03
N VAL A 170 -7.40 -3.91 -6.43
CA VAL A 170 -7.81 -5.11 -7.19
C VAL A 170 -9.02 -4.83 -8.07
N ASN A 171 -10.01 -4.10 -7.56
CA ASN A 171 -11.19 -3.72 -8.34
C ASN A 171 -10.84 -2.86 -9.55
N ASP A 172 -9.87 -1.95 -9.39
CA ASP A 172 -9.36 -1.16 -10.51
C ASP A 172 -8.68 -2.04 -11.55
N VAL A 173 -7.75 -2.91 -11.14
CA VAL A 173 -7.06 -3.81 -12.07
C VAL A 173 -8.02 -4.76 -12.76
N LEU A 174 -9.00 -5.33 -12.04
CA LEU A 174 -10.05 -6.17 -12.64
C LEU A 174 -10.79 -5.44 -13.76
N LYS A 175 -11.20 -4.20 -13.51
CA LYS A 175 -11.84 -3.37 -14.53
C LYS A 175 -10.88 -3.12 -15.69
N ARG A 176 -9.65 -2.65 -15.46
CA ARG A 176 -8.67 -2.39 -16.53
C ARG A 176 -8.44 -3.62 -17.41
N VAL A 177 -8.18 -4.78 -16.81
CA VAL A 177 -7.96 -6.04 -17.53
C VAL A 177 -9.21 -6.50 -18.28
N ALA A 178 -10.41 -6.32 -17.71
CA ALA A 178 -11.67 -6.60 -18.41
C ALA A 178 -11.87 -5.69 -19.64
N PHE A 179 -11.39 -4.45 -19.56
CA PHE A 179 -11.32 -3.50 -20.67
C PHE A 179 -10.06 -3.67 -21.55
N GLY A 180 -9.27 -4.74 -21.39
CA GLY A 180 -8.10 -5.00 -22.23
C GLY A 180 -6.94 -4.01 -22.05
N LEU A 181 -6.89 -3.33 -20.90
CA LEU A 181 -5.82 -2.43 -20.50
C LEU A 181 -4.93 -3.18 -19.49
N GLN A 182 -3.67 -3.42 -19.87
CA GLN A 182 -2.61 -3.86 -18.96
C GLN A 182 -1.71 -2.66 -18.70
#